data_AF-A0A924J7T7-F1
#
_entry.id   AF-A0A924J7T7-F1
#
_cell.length_a   1.000
_cell.length_b   1.000
_cell.length_c   1.000
_cell.angle_alpha   90.00
_cell.angle_beta   90.00
_cell.angle_gamma   90.00
#
_symmetry.space_group_name_H-M   'P 1'
#
loop_
_entity.id
_entity.type
_entity.pdbx_description
1 polymer ?
#
loop_
_entity_poly.entity_id
_entity_poly.type
_entity_poly.pdbx_seq_one_letter_code
_entity_poly.pdbx_strand_id
1 'polypeptide(L)'
;YAHNILIDNDCNTLFSDFGAATLYENPLLEKIEVSAFGYLLADLIGLCRVGDNNVGMEKLRRLQRKCQQELPILRPRFESIAMELELIGTN
;
A
#
# COMPACT_ATOMS: atom_id res chain seq x y z
N TYR A 1 -8.09 5.15 -4.67
CA TYR A 1 -7.05 4.29 -5.28
C TYR A 1 -7.59 2.94 -5.72
N ALA A 2 -8.46 2.28 -4.92
CA ALA A 2 -9.02 0.97 -5.27
C ALA A 2 -9.74 0.91 -6.63
N HIS A 3 -10.33 2.02 -7.11
CA HIS A 3 -11.01 2.08 -8.42
C HIS A 3 -10.07 1.89 -9.63
N ASN A 4 -8.74 2.01 -9.44
CA ASN A 4 -7.74 1.77 -10.49
C ASN A 4 -7.18 0.34 -10.45
N ILE A 5 -7.72 -0.53 -9.61
CA ILE A 5 -7.28 -1.93 -9.47
C ILE A 5 -8.35 -2.82 -10.10
N LEU A 6 -7.96 -3.52 -11.15
CA LEU A 6 -8.75 -4.56 -11.79
C LEU A 6 -8.37 -5.92 -11.19
N ILE A 7 -9.30 -6.86 -11.24
CA ILE A 7 -9.11 -8.24 -10.78
C ILE A 7 -9.52 -9.17 -11.91
N ASP A 8 -8.67 -10.13 -12.27
CA ASP A 8 -9.00 -11.16 -13.24
C ASP A 8 -9.78 -12.32 -12.61
N ASN A 9 -10.10 -13.35 -13.41
CA ASN A 9 -10.85 -14.51 -12.92
C ASN A 9 -10.07 -15.38 -11.91
N ASP A 10 -8.73 -15.23 -11.87
CA ASP A 10 -7.84 -15.97 -10.98
C ASP A 10 -7.46 -15.15 -9.73
N CYS A 11 -8.15 -14.02 -9.50
CA CYS A 11 -7.90 -13.07 -8.41
C CYS A 11 -6.54 -12.36 -8.48
N ASN A 12 -5.87 -12.33 -9.63
CA ASN A 12 -4.69 -11.49 -9.81
C ASN A 12 -5.10 -10.02 -9.92
N THR A 13 -4.33 -9.14 -9.29
CA THR A 13 -4.57 -7.71 -9.33
C THR A 13 -3.78 -7.07 -10.47
N LEU A 14 -4.46 -6.24 -11.26
CA LEU A 14 -3.88 -5.45 -12.34
C LEU A 14 -4.07 -3.97 -12.04
N PHE A 15 -2.98 -3.21 -12.04
CA PHE A 15 -3.05 -1.76 -11.88
C PHE A 15 -3.36 -1.11 -13.24
N SER A 16 -4.33 -0.21 -13.25
CA SER A 16 -4.87 0.42 -14.45
C SER A 16 -4.94 1.94 -14.30
N ASP A 17 -5.42 2.63 -15.35
CA ASP A 17 -5.53 4.09 -15.43
C ASP A 17 -4.19 4.84 -15.33
N PHE A 18 -3.35 4.64 -16.34
CA PHE A 18 -2.11 5.38 -16.53
C PHE A 18 -2.31 6.71 -17.27
N GLY A 19 -3.54 7.23 -17.38
CA GLY A 19 -3.83 8.47 -18.11
C GLY A 19 -3.11 9.71 -17.56
N ALA A 20 -2.77 9.68 -16.27
CA ALA A 20 -1.98 10.70 -15.59
C ALA A 20 -0.54 10.24 -15.24
N ALA A 21 -0.12 9.05 -15.68
CA ALA A 21 1.21 8.53 -15.35
C ALA A 21 2.31 9.35 -16.03
N THR A 22 3.38 9.62 -15.30
CA THR A 22 4.53 10.40 -15.80
C THR A 22 5.83 9.78 -15.29
N LEU A 23 6.87 9.79 -16.12
CA LEU A 23 8.22 9.42 -15.66
C LEU A 23 8.75 10.51 -14.73
N TYR A 24 9.20 10.11 -13.55
CA TYR A 24 9.71 11.05 -12.56
C TYR A 24 11.19 10.81 -12.27
N GLU A 25 11.95 11.89 -12.17
CA GLU A 25 13.32 11.87 -11.63
C GLU A 25 13.34 12.27 -10.14
N ASN A 26 12.29 12.96 -9.68
CA ASN A 26 12.21 13.43 -8.30
C ASN A 26 11.66 12.34 -7.37
N PRO A 27 12.47 11.81 -6.42
CA PRO A 27 12.04 10.75 -5.50
C PRO A 27 10.94 11.19 -4.52
N LEU A 28 10.66 12.49 -4.39
CA LEU A 28 9.54 12.99 -3.59
C LEU A 28 8.19 12.70 -4.24
N LEU A 29 8.12 12.52 -5.57
CA LEU A 29 6.88 12.18 -6.26
C LEU A 29 6.40 10.77 -5.89
N GLU A 30 7.33 9.81 -5.71
CA GLU A 30 7.01 8.48 -5.17
C GLU A 30 6.30 8.57 -3.81
N LYS A 31 6.63 9.57 -2.98
CA LYS A 31 6.04 9.74 -1.65
C LYS A 31 4.57 10.12 -1.69
N ILE A 32 4.10 10.70 -2.80
CA ILE A 32 2.67 10.97 -3.02
C ILE A 32 1.95 9.64 -3.22
N GLU A 33 2.47 8.79 -4.10
CA GLU A 33 1.92 7.47 -4.39
C GLU A 33 1.95 6.53 -3.17
N VAL A 34 3.01 6.60 -2.36
CA VAL A 34 3.09 5.85 -1.09
C VAL A 34 1.97 6.24 -0.13
N SER A 35 1.62 7.52 -0.06
CA SER A 35 0.48 7.97 0.77
C SER A 35 -0.84 7.40 0.26
N ALA A 36 -1.05 7.46 -1.06
CA ALA A 36 -2.24 6.91 -1.71
C ALA A 36 -2.36 5.39 -1.49
N PHE A 37 -1.25 4.66 -1.58
CA PHE A 37 -1.17 3.24 -1.20
C PHE A 37 -1.52 3.03 0.27
N GLY A 38 -1.05 3.89 1.18
CA GLY A 38 -1.40 3.83 2.59
C GLY A 38 -2.91 3.90 2.83
N TYR A 39 -3.64 4.76 2.08
CA TYR A 39 -5.11 4.82 2.14
C TYR A 39 -5.77 3.54 1.61
N LEU A 40 -5.29 3.00 0.48
CA LEU A 40 -5.76 1.70 -0.01
C LEU A 40 -5.59 0.59 1.03
N LEU A 41 -4.42 0.52 1.68
CA LEU A 41 -4.15 -0.47 2.71
C LEU A 41 -5.07 -0.29 3.93
N ALA A 42 -5.39 0.95 4.30
CA ALA A 42 -6.36 1.23 5.36
C ALA A 42 -7.76 0.71 5.01
N ASP A 43 -8.21 0.93 3.77
CA ASP A 43 -9.50 0.43 3.28
C ASP A 43 -9.55 -1.11 3.33
N LEU A 44 -8.50 -1.78 2.83
CA LEU A 44 -8.40 -3.24 2.84
C LEU A 44 -8.40 -3.82 4.27
N ILE A 45 -7.63 -3.21 5.19
CA ILE A 45 -7.62 -3.59 6.61
C ILE A 45 -9.01 -3.42 7.23
N GLY A 46 -9.77 -2.40 6.82
CA GLY A 46 -11.14 -2.14 7.29
C GLY A 46 -12.16 -3.20 6.87
N LEU A 47 -11.87 -3.98 5.82
CA LEU A 47 -12.71 -5.08 5.35
C LEU A 47 -12.45 -6.41 6.11
N CYS A 48 -11.32 -6.52 6.81
CA CYS A 48 -10.99 -7.70 7.61
C CYS A 48 -11.90 -7.81 8.86
N ARG A 49 -12.19 -9.04 9.31
CA ARG A 49 -13.10 -9.27 10.44
C ARG A 49 -12.41 -9.00 11.78
N VAL A 50 -13.21 -8.69 12.80
CA VAL A 50 -12.73 -8.37 14.17
C VAL A 50 -11.89 -9.51 14.80
N GLY A 51 -12.07 -10.76 14.35
CA GLY A 51 -11.28 -11.92 14.77
C GLY A 51 -9.90 -12.05 14.13
N ASP A 52 -9.58 -11.22 13.12
CA ASP A 52 -8.33 -11.31 12.37
C ASP A 52 -7.18 -10.52 13.02
N ASN A 53 -7.39 -9.95 14.22
CA ASN A 53 -6.40 -9.18 14.97
C ASN A 53 -5.25 -10.05 15.52
N ASN A 54 -4.43 -10.55 14.59
CA ASN A 54 -3.19 -11.27 14.85
C ASN A 54 -1.98 -10.35 14.67
N VAL A 55 -0.78 -10.89 14.92
CA VAL A 55 0.49 -10.16 14.80
C VAL A 55 0.70 -9.61 13.38
N GLY A 56 0.25 -10.32 12.35
CA GLY A 56 0.31 -9.86 10.95
C GLY A 56 -0.54 -8.60 10.73
N MET A 57 -1.76 -8.57 11.26
CA MET A 57 -2.63 -7.39 11.15
C MET A 57 -2.07 -6.17 11.87
N GLU A 58 -1.42 -6.32 13.03
CA GLU A 58 -0.76 -5.18 13.69
C GLU A 58 0.43 -4.67 12.87
N LYS A 59 1.23 -5.57 12.27
CA LYS A 59 2.31 -5.19 11.35
C LYS A 59 1.77 -4.43 10.13
N LEU A 60 0.65 -4.86 9.56
CA LEU A 60 -0.02 -4.17 8.44
C LEU A 60 -0.53 -2.79 8.84
N ARG A 61 -1.18 -2.65 10.02
CA ARG A 61 -1.62 -1.34 10.55
C ARG A 61 -0.43 -0.40 10.81
N ARG A 62 0.70 -0.93 11.25
CA ARG A 62 1.93 -0.14 11.42
C ARG A 62 2.47 0.32 10.07
N LEU A 63 2.57 -0.57 9.08
CA LEU A 63 3.01 -0.22 7.72
C LEU A 63 2.09 0.84 7.09
N GLN A 64 0.78 0.68 7.23
CA GLN A 64 -0.23 1.65 6.80
C GLN A 64 0.04 3.06 7.39
N ARG A 65 0.26 3.16 8.71
CA ARG A 65 0.60 4.43 9.38
C ARG A 65 1.94 5.04 8.92
N LYS A 66 2.93 4.22 8.58
CA LYS A 66 4.20 4.71 8.01
C LYS A 66 3.99 5.33 6.62
N CYS A 67 3.10 4.76 5.81
CA CYS A 67 2.81 5.26 4.47
C CYS A 67 2.08 6.62 4.49
N GLN A 68 1.28 6.87 5.53
CA GLN A 68 0.48 8.10 5.70
C GLN A 68 1.13 9.16 6.61
N GLN A 69 2.46 9.14 6.80
CA GLN A 69 3.13 10.20 7.56
C GLN A 69 2.88 11.57 6.92
N GLU A 70 2.62 12.58 7.76
CA GLU A 70 2.36 13.95 7.31
C GLU A 70 3.55 14.50 6.50
N LEU A 71 4.77 14.30 7.01
CA LEU A 71 6.00 14.65 6.33
C LEU A 71 6.36 13.61 5.25
N PRO A 72 6.39 13.98 3.94
CA PRO A 72 6.64 13.03 2.85
C PRO A 72 7.98 12.28 2.97
N ILE A 73 9.00 12.94 3.53
CA ILE A 73 10.33 12.35 3.70
C ILE A 73 10.35 11.17 4.69
N LEU A 74 9.38 11.10 5.61
CA LEU A 74 9.25 10.01 6.58
C LEU A 74 8.51 8.80 6.02
N ARG A 75 7.86 8.94 4.85
CA ARG A 75 7.18 7.82 4.21
C ARG A 75 8.23 6.86 3.62
N PRO A 76 8.05 5.53 3.71
CA PRO A 76 8.97 4.56 3.12
C PRO A 76 8.99 4.66 1.58
N ARG A 77 9.93 3.97 0.93
CA ARG A 77 9.88 3.73 -0.53
C ARG A 77 9.07 2.47 -0.81
N PHE A 78 8.52 2.33 -2.02
CA PHE A 78 7.77 1.13 -2.40
C PHE A 78 8.60 -0.16 -2.27
N GLU A 79 9.89 -0.11 -2.59
CA GLU A 79 10.82 -1.24 -2.38
C GLU A 79 10.81 -1.73 -0.92
N SER A 80 10.88 -0.80 0.05
CA SER A 80 10.84 -1.15 1.47
C SER A 80 9.48 -1.67 1.92
N ILE A 81 8.40 -1.14 1.34
CA ILE A 81 7.03 -1.62 1.59
C ILE A 81 6.88 -3.06 1.10
N ALA A 82 7.33 -3.36 -0.13
CA ALA A 82 7.26 -4.70 -0.71
C ALA A 82 8.00 -5.73 0.17
N MET A 83 9.23 -5.42 0.59
CA MET A 83 9.97 -6.27 1.52
C MET A 83 9.24 -6.48 2.86
N GLU A 84 8.67 -5.43 3.46
CA GLU A 84 7.92 -5.57 4.72
C GLU A 84 6.65 -6.43 4.52
N LEU A 85 5.97 -6.33 3.38
CA LEU A 85 4.80 -7.15 3.05
C LEU A 85 5.14 -8.63 2.84
N GLU A 86 6.22 -8.94 2.13
CA GLU A 86 6.70 -10.33 1.97
C GLU A 86 6.96 -10.98 3.33
N LEU A 87 7.67 -10.28 4.23
CA LEU A 87 7.96 -10.75 5.58
C LEU A 87 6.70 -10.93 6.45
N ILE A 88 5.64 -10.16 6.19
CA ILE A 88 4.35 -10.32 6.88
C ILE A 88 3.65 -11.58 6.36
N GLY A 89 3.65 -11.81 5.04
CA GLY A 89 2.94 -12.91 4.38
C GLY A 89 3.57 -14.30 4.58
N THR A 90 4.83 -14.39 5.00
CA THR A 90 5.54 -15.67 5.23
C THR A 90 5.38 -16.25 6.65
N ASN A 91 4.47 -15.75 7.50
CA ASN A 91 4.20 -16.28 8.86
C ASN A 91 2.85 -16.98 8.96
#